data_AF-A0A3D0GN91-F1
#
_entry.id   AF-A0A3D0GN91-F1
#
_cell.length_a   1.000
_cell.length_b   1.000
_cell.length_c   1.000
_cell.angle_alpha   90.00
_cell.angle_beta   90.00
_cell.angle_gamma   90.00
#
_symmetry.space_group_name_H-M   'P 1'
#
loop_
_entity.id
_entity.type
_entity.pdbx_description
1 polymer ?
#
loop_
_entity_poly.entity_id
_entity_poly.type
_entity_poly.pdbx_seq_one_letter_code
_entity_poly.pdbx_strand_id
1 'polypeptide(L)'
;YYADLSHLSKPQRDVINFDHPDSLDFGLMSEQLSQLKSGSDIDSPSYDFSQHQREPNTFRICATPIVIVEGTLILTQALLREQFDLTVFVKAPETIRLNRRLQRDTQERGRSAEFAAQQFKQTVAPMHNQFVEPSQRFASLHIDGCAPTTDNLTALMAELSSRC
;
A
#
# COMPACT_ATOMS: atom_id res chain seq x y z
N TYR A 1 1.28 7.69 -1.70
CA TYR A 1 1.05 8.36 -2.99
C TYR A 1 -0.44 8.44 -3.32
N TYR A 2 -1.26 9.05 -2.47
CA TYR A 2 -2.64 9.35 -2.85
C TYR A 2 -2.65 10.50 -3.86
N ALA A 3 -3.61 10.45 -4.79
CA ALA A 3 -3.84 11.52 -5.75
C ALA A 3 -4.05 12.86 -5.03
N ASP A 4 -3.57 13.96 -5.62
CA ASP A 4 -3.82 15.28 -5.07
C ASP A 4 -5.26 15.73 -5.40
N LEU A 5 -6.09 15.70 -4.36
CA LEU A 5 -7.50 16.05 -4.41
C LEU A 5 -7.78 17.41 -3.78
N SER A 6 -6.74 18.22 -3.50
CA SER A 6 -6.87 19.55 -2.87
C SER A 6 -7.81 20.51 -3.61
N HIS A 7 -8.01 20.29 -4.91
CA HIS A 7 -8.94 21.02 -5.77
C HIS A 7 -10.43 20.71 -5.49
N LEU A 8 -10.75 19.61 -4.80
CA LEU A 8 -12.11 19.22 -4.42
C LEU A 8 -12.46 19.73 -3.02
N SER A 9 -13.75 19.97 -2.75
CA SER A 9 -14.23 20.25 -1.39
C SER A 9 -14.18 19.00 -0.50
N LYS A 10 -14.10 19.18 0.83
CA LYS A 10 -14.08 18.05 1.79
C LYS A 10 -15.23 17.05 1.59
N PRO A 11 -16.50 17.47 1.41
CA PRO A 11 -17.59 16.51 1.14
C PRO A 11 -17.41 15.70 -0.15
N GLN A 12 -16.82 16.30 -1.20
CA GLN A 12 -16.50 15.58 -2.43
C GLN A 12 -15.37 14.57 -2.23
N ARG A 13 -14.38 14.88 -1.37
CA ARG A 13 -13.30 13.95 -1.04
C ARG A 13 -13.78 12.79 -0.16
N ASP A 14 -14.77 13.02 0.69
CA ASP A 14 -15.29 12.02 1.63
C ASP A 14 -16.05 10.86 0.97
N VAL A 15 -16.48 11.04 -0.27
CA VAL A 15 -17.14 9.99 -1.06
C VAL A 15 -16.19 9.24 -1.99
N ILE A 16 -14.90 9.58 -2.01
CA ILE A 16 -13.91 8.90 -2.85
C ILE A 16 -13.54 7.55 -2.24
N ASN A 17 -13.49 6.53 -3.09
CA ASN A 17 -13.05 5.20 -2.70
C ASN A 17 -11.52 5.10 -2.79
N PHE A 18 -10.87 5.20 -1.64
CA PHE A 18 -9.42 5.12 -1.49
C PHE A 18 -8.83 3.71 -1.63
N ASP A 19 -9.68 2.68 -1.79
CA ASP A 19 -9.25 1.32 -2.10
C ASP A 19 -9.25 1.05 -3.62
N HIS A 20 -9.68 2.01 -4.45
CA HIS A 20 -9.61 1.93 -5.92
C HIS A 20 -8.24 2.41 -6.44
N PRO A 21 -7.65 1.78 -7.48
CA PRO A 21 -6.39 2.21 -8.09
C PRO A 21 -6.33 3.71 -8.45
N ASP A 22 -7.40 4.26 -9.01
CA ASP A 22 -7.47 5.68 -9.42
C ASP A 22 -7.33 6.69 -8.27
N SER A 23 -7.44 6.24 -7.01
CA SER A 23 -7.21 7.10 -5.85
C SER A 23 -5.71 7.35 -5.59
N LEU A 24 -4.82 6.68 -6.32
CA LEU A 24 -3.38 6.73 -6.15
C LEU A 24 -2.68 7.35 -7.36
N ASP A 25 -1.62 8.09 -7.08
CA ASP A 25 -0.75 8.74 -8.06
C ASP A 25 0.44 7.82 -8.39
N PHE A 26 0.15 6.76 -9.16
CA PHE A 26 1.18 5.79 -9.54
C PHE A 26 2.20 6.37 -10.51
N GLY A 27 1.85 7.41 -11.26
CA GLY A 27 2.78 8.14 -12.13
C GLY A 27 3.88 8.80 -11.32
N LEU A 28 3.51 9.62 -10.32
CA LEU A 28 4.47 10.24 -9.42
C LEU A 28 5.30 9.20 -8.65
N MET A 29 4.64 8.13 -8.16
CA MET A 29 5.34 7.06 -7.46
C MET A 29 6.41 6.40 -8.35
N SER A 30 6.08 6.12 -9.60
CA SER A 30 7.00 5.56 -10.59
C SER A 30 8.18 6.47 -10.89
N GLU A 31 7.91 7.75 -11.10
CA GLU A 31 8.94 8.75 -11.35
C GLU A 31 9.93 8.82 -10.17
N GLN A 32 9.41 8.88 -8.95
CA GLN A 32 10.23 8.95 -7.74
C GLN A 32 10.98 7.64 -7.47
N LEU A 33 10.41 6.48 -7.80
CA LEU A 33 11.15 5.21 -7.75
C LEU A 33 12.30 5.19 -8.75
N SER A 34 12.10 5.70 -9.96
CA SER A 34 13.18 5.83 -10.96
C SER A 34 14.29 6.76 -10.46
N GLN A 35 13.95 7.86 -9.78
CA GLN A 35 14.93 8.75 -9.15
C GLN A 35 15.74 8.02 -8.08
N LEU A 36 15.09 7.31 -7.16
CA LEU A 36 15.77 6.52 -6.13
C LEU A 36 16.70 5.46 -6.74
N LYS A 37 16.26 4.75 -7.78
CA LYS A 37 17.09 3.77 -8.50
C LYS A 37 18.32 4.39 -9.16
N SER A 38 18.23 5.66 -9.57
CA SER A 38 19.37 6.41 -10.12
C SER A 38 20.31 7.00 -9.05
N GLY A 39 20.04 6.76 -7.77
CA GLY A 39 20.83 7.30 -6.66
C GLY A 39 20.44 8.72 -6.24
N SER A 40 19.30 9.22 -6.72
CA SER A 40 18.79 10.55 -6.36
C SER A 40 17.78 10.46 -5.23
N ASP A 41 17.96 11.29 -4.21
CA ASP A 41 16.99 11.47 -3.13
C ASP A 41 15.69 12.08 -3.67
N ILE A 42 14.57 11.77 -3.00
CA ILE A 42 13.24 12.30 -3.36
C ILE A 42 12.57 13.00 -2.19
N ASP A 43 11.65 13.90 -2.50
CA ASP A 43 10.71 14.47 -1.55
C ASP A 43 9.34 13.81 -1.74
N SER A 44 9.06 12.79 -0.92
CA SER A 44 7.85 11.99 -0.99
C SER A 44 6.66 12.74 -0.39
N PRO A 45 5.46 12.69 -1.00
CA PRO A 45 4.29 13.38 -0.50
C PRO A 45 3.76 12.76 0.80
N SER A 46 3.41 13.60 1.77
CA SER A 46 2.64 13.21 2.95
C SER A 46 1.14 13.32 2.67
N TYR A 47 0.33 12.53 3.38
CA TYR A 47 -1.12 12.50 3.20
C TYR A 47 -1.86 12.59 4.53
N ASP A 48 -2.79 13.55 4.63
CA ASP A 48 -3.64 13.71 5.78
C ASP A 48 -4.93 12.89 5.60
N PHE A 49 -5.02 11.78 6.33
CA PHE A 49 -6.19 10.91 6.33
C PHE A 49 -7.45 11.53 6.96
N SER A 50 -7.32 12.58 7.78
CA SER A 50 -8.46 13.29 8.35
C SER A 50 -9.09 14.24 7.33
N GLN A 51 -8.25 14.90 6.53
CA GLN A 51 -8.67 15.88 5.52
C GLN A 51 -8.90 15.26 4.14
N HIS A 52 -8.48 14.00 3.94
CA HIS A 52 -8.51 13.30 2.67
C HIS A 52 -7.81 14.10 1.55
N GLN A 53 -6.63 14.63 1.84
CA GLN A 53 -5.84 15.40 0.88
C GLN A 53 -4.34 15.26 1.15
N ARG A 54 -3.54 15.54 0.12
CA ARG A 54 -2.08 15.63 0.22
C ARG A 54 -1.70 16.84 1.08
N GLU A 55 -0.67 16.68 1.90
CA GLU A 55 -0.12 17.80 2.66
C GLU A 55 0.82 18.64 1.76
N PRO A 56 0.96 19.96 2.02
CA PRO A 56 1.96 20.79 1.34
C PRO A 56 3.40 20.35 1.65
N ASN A 57 3.61 19.79 2.85
CA ASN A 57 4.91 19.31 3.28
C ASN A 57 5.17 17.92 2.71
N THR A 58 6.40 17.72 2.26
CA THR A 58 6.94 16.43 1.86
C THR A 58 7.87 15.89 2.95
N PHE A 59 8.23 14.62 2.86
CA PHE A 59 9.30 14.05 3.65
C PHE A 59 10.40 13.50 2.73
N ARG A 60 11.65 13.78 3.10
CA ARG A 60 12.82 13.35 2.34
C ARG A 60 13.03 11.85 2.50
N ILE A 61 13.21 11.15 1.39
CA ILE A 61 13.69 9.77 1.34
C ILE A 61 15.04 9.81 0.64
N CYS A 62 16.08 9.38 1.35
CA CYS A 62 17.42 9.28 0.77
C CYS A 62 17.53 8.05 -0.12
N ALA A 63 18.28 8.15 -1.22
CA ALA A 63 18.60 7.00 -2.03
C ALA A 63 19.47 6.00 -1.24
N THR A 64 19.04 4.74 -1.22
CA THR A 64 19.69 3.64 -0.51
C THR A 64 19.84 2.43 -1.43
N PRO A 65 20.79 1.52 -1.15
CA PRO A 65 20.95 0.30 -1.95
C PRO A 65 19.70 -0.59 -1.96
N ILE A 66 18.86 -0.50 -0.92
CA ILE A 66 17.60 -1.25 -0.79
C ILE A 66 16.49 -0.24 -0.52
N VAL A 67 15.46 -0.27 -1.37
CA VAL A 67 14.22 0.50 -1.20
C VAL A 67 13.08 -0.48 -1.01
N ILE A 68 12.35 -0.35 0.11
CA ILE A 68 11.16 -1.15 0.37
C ILE A 68 9.95 -0.34 -0.05
N VAL A 69 9.13 -0.93 -0.92
CA VAL A 69 7.90 -0.34 -1.42
C VAL A 69 6.73 -1.16 -0.92
N GLU A 70 5.84 -0.53 -0.16
CA GLU A 70 4.67 -1.19 0.43
C GLU A 70 3.37 -0.54 -0.05
N GLY A 71 2.33 -1.35 -0.17
CA GLY A 71 0.98 -0.89 -0.51
C GLY A 71 0.10 -2.01 -1.03
N THR A 72 -1.20 -1.88 -0.81
CA THR A 72 -2.17 -2.90 -1.21
C THR A 72 -2.33 -3.03 -2.73
N LEU A 73 -2.05 -1.97 -3.48
CA LEU A 73 -2.33 -1.89 -4.93
C LEU A 73 -1.06 -1.79 -5.80
N ILE A 74 0.15 -1.79 -5.23
CA ILE A 74 1.39 -1.56 -5.99
C ILE A 74 1.62 -2.64 -7.07
N LEU A 75 1.24 -3.89 -6.79
CA LEU A 75 1.38 -4.99 -7.74
C LEU A 75 0.29 -4.97 -8.82
N THR A 76 -0.72 -4.10 -8.75
CA THR A 76 -1.71 -3.95 -9.83
C THR A 76 -1.13 -3.20 -11.03
N GLN A 77 -0.06 -2.43 -10.84
CA GLN A 77 0.46 -1.49 -11.83
C GLN A 77 1.70 -2.02 -12.56
N ALA A 78 1.61 -2.19 -13.89
CA ALA A 78 2.72 -2.68 -14.70
C ALA A 78 3.97 -1.80 -14.60
N LEU A 79 3.77 -0.49 -14.71
CA LEU A 79 4.82 0.52 -14.63
C LEU A 79 5.64 0.46 -13.32
N LEU A 80 5.02 0.03 -12.21
CA LEU A 80 5.74 -0.18 -10.95
C LEU A 80 6.44 -1.53 -10.92
N ARG A 81 5.75 -2.61 -11.36
CA ARG A 81 6.31 -3.96 -11.38
C ARG A 81 7.60 -4.06 -12.19
N GLU A 82 7.68 -3.35 -13.30
CA GLU A 82 8.89 -3.30 -14.15
C GLU A 82 10.10 -2.67 -13.45
N GLN A 83 9.89 -1.95 -12.34
CA GLN A 83 10.95 -1.35 -11.54
C GLN A 83 11.35 -2.19 -10.32
N PHE A 84 10.61 -3.24 -9.98
CA PHE A 84 10.87 -4.06 -8.79
C PHE A 84 11.76 -5.26 -9.11
N ASP A 85 12.83 -5.42 -8.34
CA ASP A 85 13.75 -6.57 -8.46
C ASP A 85 13.22 -7.83 -7.72
N LEU A 86 12.39 -7.60 -6.68
CA LEU A 86 11.67 -8.61 -5.93
C LEU A 86 10.26 -8.11 -5.59
N THR A 87 9.25 -8.96 -5.81
CA THR A 87 7.86 -8.66 -5.47
C THR A 87 7.32 -9.68 -4.49
N VAL A 88 6.68 -9.19 -3.43
CA VAL A 88 6.20 -10.00 -2.32
C VAL A 88 4.71 -9.76 -2.12
N PHE A 89 3.94 -10.84 -1.94
CA PHE A 89 2.53 -10.76 -1.54
C PHE A 89 2.34 -11.44 -0.19
N VAL A 90 1.89 -10.67 0.82
CA VAL A 90 1.58 -11.20 2.15
C VAL A 90 0.13 -11.67 2.17
N LYS A 91 -0.07 -12.98 2.24
CA LYS A 91 -1.37 -13.63 2.24
C LYS A 91 -1.84 -13.89 3.66
N ALA A 92 -3.08 -13.52 3.94
CA ALA A 92 -3.76 -13.91 5.17
C ALA A 92 -5.28 -14.06 4.89
N PRO A 93 -5.97 -14.98 5.59
CA PRO A 93 -7.41 -15.13 5.47
C PRO A 93 -8.13 -13.80 5.71
N GLU A 94 -9.23 -13.57 4.97
CA GLU A 94 -10.03 -12.34 5.10
C GLU A 94 -10.49 -12.09 6.54
N THR A 95 -10.92 -13.15 7.22
CA THR A 95 -11.35 -13.09 8.63
C THR A 95 -10.27 -12.54 9.55
N ILE A 96 -9.02 -12.97 9.36
CA ILE A 96 -7.87 -12.49 10.12
C ILE A 96 -7.57 -11.03 9.79
N ARG A 97 -7.57 -10.66 8.51
CA ARG A 97 -7.34 -9.27 8.08
C ARG A 97 -8.42 -8.33 8.60
N LEU A 98 -9.68 -8.74 8.53
CA LEU A 98 -10.82 -7.98 9.05
C LEU A 98 -10.68 -7.78 10.56
N ASN A 99 -10.43 -8.83 11.34
CA ASN A 99 -10.27 -8.71 12.78
C ASN A 99 -9.14 -7.74 13.16
N ARG A 100 -7.97 -7.85 12.52
CA ARG A 100 -6.84 -6.93 12.71
C ARG A 100 -7.22 -5.49 12.35
N ARG A 101 -7.95 -5.30 11.24
CA ARG A 101 -8.42 -3.97 10.80
C ARG A 101 -9.41 -3.37 11.79
N LEU A 102 -10.39 -4.13 12.29
CA LEU A 102 -11.37 -3.65 13.26
C LEU A 102 -10.68 -3.22 14.56
N GLN A 103 -9.73 -4.03 15.05
CA GLN A 103 -8.96 -3.69 16.23
C GLN A 103 -8.18 -2.37 16.03
N ARG A 104 -7.40 -2.27 14.95
CA ARG A 104 -6.62 -1.07 14.62
C ARG A 104 -7.49 0.17 14.45
N ASP A 105 -8.56 0.07 13.65
CA ASP A 105 -9.42 1.22 13.36
C ASP A 105 -10.17 1.71 14.62
N THR A 106 -10.48 0.80 15.55
CA THR A 106 -11.09 1.18 16.84
C THR A 106 -10.08 1.80 17.80
N GLN A 107 -8.89 1.19 17.93
CA GLN A 107 -7.88 1.58 18.92
C GLN A 107 -7.07 2.82 18.50
N GLU A 108 -6.74 2.93 17.21
CA GLU A 108 -5.80 3.94 16.70
C GLU A 108 -6.49 5.05 15.91
N ARG A 109 -7.69 4.80 15.37
CA ARG A 109 -8.37 5.74 14.45
C ARG A 109 -9.72 6.26 14.97
N GLY A 110 -10.13 5.85 16.17
CA GLY A 110 -11.36 6.32 16.82
C GLY A 110 -12.66 5.96 16.07
N ARG A 111 -12.65 4.92 15.23
CA ARG A 111 -13.83 4.46 14.49
C ARG A 111 -14.61 3.45 15.33
N SER A 112 -15.94 3.43 15.19
CA SER A 112 -16.72 2.33 15.78
C SER A 112 -16.49 1.03 15.01
N ALA A 113 -16.59 -0.10 15.72
CA ALA A 113 -16.44 -1.42 15.11
C ALA A 113 -17.50 -1.66 14.02
N GLU A 114 -18.72 -1.18 14.24
CA GLU A 114 -19.84 -1.28 13.29
C GLU A 114 -19.52 -0.52 12.00
N PHE A 115 -19.05 0.73 12.12
CA PHE A 115 -18.70 1.54 10.95
C PHE A 115 -17.53 0.90 10.18
N ALA A 116 -16.49 0.46 10.88
CA ALA A 116 -15.34 -0.17 10.25
C ALA A 116 -15.74 -1.48 9.53
N ALA A 117 -16.61 -2.30 10.12
CA ALA A 117 -17.13 -3.52 9.51
C ALA A 117 -18.00 -3.24 8.29
N GLN A 118 -18.90 -2.24 8.38
CA GLN A 118 -19.74 -1.83 7.26
C GLN A 118 -18.90 -1.32 6.09
N GLN A 119 -17.94 -0.42 6.34
CA GLN A 119 -17.01 0.06 5.33
C GLN A 119 -16.23 -1.09 4.69
N PHE A 120 -15.76 -2.06 5.50
CA PHE A 120 -15.04 -3.20 4.96
C PHE A 120 -15.87 -3.97 3.92
N LYS A 121 -17.12 -4.27 4.27
CA LYS A 121 -18.04 -5.01 3.39
C LYS A 121 -18.41 -4.22 2.13
N GLN A 122 -18.59 -2.90 2.26
CA GLN A 122 -19.09 -2.06 1.17
C GLN A 122 -17.99 -1.64 0.18
N THR A 123 -16.77 -1.35 0.66
CA THR A 123 -15.70 -0.81 -0.19
C THR A 123 -14.48 -1.71 -0.21
N VAL A 124 -13.93 -2.06 0.95
CA VAL A 124 -12.61 -2.71 1.04
C VAL A 124 -12.61 -4.12 0.44
N ALA A 125 -13.57 -4.97 0.81
CA ALA A 125 -13.62 -6.35 0.34
C ALA A 125 -13.89 -6.44 -1.19
N PRO A 126 -14.84 -5.69 -1.77
CA PRO A 126 -14.99 -5.61 -3.22
C PRO A 126 -13.71 -5.18 -3.94
N MET A 127 -13.04 -4.11 -3.48
CA MET A 127 -11.81 -3.63 -4.11
C MET A 127 -10.64 -4.60 -3.94
N HIS A 128 -10.56 -5.26 -2.78
CA HIS A 128 -9.57 -6.31 -2.55
C HIS A 128 -9.76 -7.47 -3.54
N ASN A 129 -10.99 -7.99 -3.67
CA ASN A 129 -11.29 -9.11 -4.56
C ASN A 129 -11.11 -8.74 -6.04
N GLN A 130 -11.41 -7.49 -6.40
CA GLN A 130 -11.30 -7.03 -7.78
C GLN A 130 -9.86 -6.69 -8.20
N PHE A 131 -9.06 -6.08 -7.31
CA PHE A 131 -7.76 -5.51 -7.67
C PHE A 131 -6.59 -6.15 -6.91
N VAL A 132 -6.68 -6.25 -5.59
CA VAL A 132 -5.56 -6.69 -4.73
C VAL A 132 -5.30 -8.19 -4.88
N GLU A 133 -6.31 -9.03 -4.67
CA GLU A 133 -6.18 -10.49 -4.67
C GLU A 133 -5.68 -11.01 -6.04
N PRO A 134 -6.19 -10.54 -7.21
CA PRO A 134 -5.66 -10.98 -8.50
C PRO A 134 -4.21 -10.56 -8.75
N SER A 135 -3.73 -9.49 -8.10
CA SER A 135 -2.36 -9.01 -8.27
C SER A 135 -1.30 -9.94 -7.66
N GLN A 136 -1.69 -10.86 -6.76
CA GLN A 136 -0.78 -11.85 -6.15
C GLN A 136 -0.06 -12.70 -7.21
N ARG A 137 -0.66 -12.89 -8.39
CA ARG A 137 -0.04 -13.62 -9.52
C ARG A 137 1.27 -13.01 -10.02
N PHE A 138 1.50 -11.73 -9.69
CA PHE A 138 2.71 -11.01 -10.07
C PHE A 138 3.79 -11.06 -8.99
N ALA A 139 3.53 -11.67 -7.84
CA ALA A 139 4.50 -11.80 -6.77
C ALA A 139 5.48 -12.93 -7.05
N SER A 140 6.77 -12.64 -6.88
CA SER A 140 7.84 -13.65 -6.88
C SER A 140 7.79 -14.53 -5.63
N LEU A 141 7.41 -13.95 -4.48
CA LEU A 141 7.33 -14.66 -3.21
C LEU A 141 5.98 -14.42 -2.54
N HIS A 142 5.36 -15.50 -2.05
CA HIS A 142 4.18 -15.42 -1.19
C HIS A 142 4.59 -15.66 0.25
N ILE A 143 4.23 -14.73 1.12
CA ILE A 143 4.48 -14.79 2.56
C ILE A 143 3.17 -15.08 3.28
N ASP A 144 3.19 -15.99 4.27
CA ASP A 144 2.03 -16.22 5.13
C ASP A 144 2.00 -15.18 6.27
N GLY A 145 1.04 -14.26 6.20
CA GLY A 145 0.82 -13.24 7.21
C GLY A 145 0.25 -13.75 8.54
N CYS A 146 0.04 -15.06 8.68
CA CYS A 146 -0.28 -15.75 9.93
C CYS A 146 0.94 -16.48 10.52
N ALA A 147 1.99 -16.72 9.75
CA ALA A 147 3.21 -17.35 10.22
C ALA A 147 4.05 -16.40 11.10
N PRO A 148 4.94 -16.94 11.96
CA PRO A 148 5.87 -16.13 12.73
C PRO A 148 6.72 -15.23 11.83
N THR A 149 6.94 -13.99 12.26
CA THR A 149 7.75 -13.01 11.51
C THR A 149 9.15 -13.54 11.22
N THR A 150 9.76 -14.30 12.13
CA THR A 150 11.09 -14.91 11.95
C THR A 150 11.16 -15.84 10.74
N ASP A 151 10.12 -16.63 10.52
CA ASP A 151 10.08 -17.61 9.45
C ASP A 151 9.92 -16.88 8.10
N ASN A 152 9.05 -15.88 8.07
CA ASN A 152 8.84 -15.01 6.92
C ASN A 152 10.10 -14.20 6.55
N LEU A 153 10.82 -13.68 7.55
CA LEU A 153 12.10 -12.98 7.34
C LEU A 153 13.16 -13.94 6.80
N THR A 154 13.21 -15.17 7.28
CA THR A 154 14.14 -16.19 6.78
C THR A 154 13.88 -16.49 5.31
N ALA A 155 12.62 -16.68 4.92
CA ALA A 155 12.24 -16.89 3.52
C ALA A 155 12.61 -15.68 2.63
N LEU A 156 12.34 -14.46 3.10
CA LEU A 156 12.69 -13.23 2.39
C LEU A 156 14.20 -13.08 2.19
N MET A 157 14.99 -13.35 3.24
CA MET A 157 16.45 -13.25 3.16
C MET A 157 17.06 -14.30 2.24
N ALA A 158 16.50 -15.51 2.20
CA ALA A 158 16.93 -16.54 1.27
C ALA A 158 16.67 -16.13 -0.19
N GLU A 159 15.50 -15.56 -0.48
CA GLU A 159 15.14 -15.07 -1.80
C GLU A 159 16.04 -13.90 -2.24
N LEU A 160 16.28 -12.92 -1.36
CA LEU A 160 17.19 -11.80 -1.63
C LEU A 160 18.62 -12.29 -1.91
N SER A 161 19.12 -13.23 -1.10
CA SER A 161 20.48 -13.79 -1.26
C SER A 161 20.65 -14.56 -2.57
N SER A 162 19.58 -15.12 -3.12
CA SER A 162 19.64 -15.85 -4.40
C SER A 162 19.76 -14.95 -5.64
N ARG A 163 19.51 -13.65 -5.46
CA ARG A 163 19.49 -12.64 -6.53
C ARG A 163 20.73 -11.74 -6.55
N CYS A 164 21.59 -11.87 -5.52
CA CYS A 164 22.90 -11.23 -5.43
C CYS A 164 24.01 -12.23 -5.79
#